data_AF-A0A1H7Y6Y4-F1
#
_entry.id   AF-A0A1H7Y6Y4-F1
#
_cell.length_a   1.000
_cell.length_b   1.000
_cell.length_c   1.000
_cell.angle_alpha   90.00
_cell.angle_beta   90.00
_cell.angle_gamma   90.00
#
_symmetry.space_group_name_H-M   'P 1'
#
loop_
_entity.id
_entity.type
_entity.pdbx_description
1 polymer ?
#
loop_
_entity_poly.entity_id
_entity_poly.type
_entity_poly.pdbx_seq_one_letter_code
_entity_poly.pdbx_strand_id
1 'polypeptide(L)'
;MKYNIALAALLSICSFSVAAKEVSLDGYPSVEAAMDARLAPIHSKSQLDAYLAVTPDSPIHTMGESKMKSFLDSLVFSPAGLGSYSVVELEGMASSDIYAILALFGLQSDASSIAHRSVASEADHYVEGRLGRAQPVTRLSQACLVGPGHGSGYCEPLEGSRCSYLCKVRR
;
A
#
# COMPACT_ATOMS: atom_id res chain seq x y z
N MET A 1 -63.46 37.65 7.29
CA MET A 1 -63.17 36.24 7.61
C MET A 1 -62.26 35.69 6.52
N LYS A 2 -60.97 35.41 6.85
CA LYS A 2 -59.96 34.51 6.24
C LYS A 2 -59.87 34.44 4.69
N TYR A 3 -58.73 34.60 3.99
CA TYR A 3 -57.39 34.01 4.15
C TYR A 3 -56.31 34.82 3.39
N ASN A 4 -55.08 34.72 3.91
CA ASN A 4 -53.80 35.21 3.37
C ASN A 4 -53.39 34.54 2.04
N ILE A 5 -52.43 35.13 1.30
CA ILE A 5 -51.19 34.49 0.80
C ILE A 5 -50.32 35.58 0.11
N ALA A 6 -49.06 35.66 0.53
CA ALA A 6 -47.99 36.50 -0.03
C ALA A 6 -47.23 35.77 -1.15
N LEU A 7 -46.77 36.48 -2.19
CA LEU A 7 -45.77 36.03 -3.17
C LEU A 7 -44.98 37.27 -3.66
N ALA A 8 -43.69 37.41 -3.31
CA ALA A 8 -42.49 37.06 -4.12
C ALA A 8 -42.29 38.03 -5.31
N ALA A 9 -41.11 38.57 -5.64
CA ALA A 9 -39.74 38.08 -5.52
C ALA A 9 -38.74 39.22 -5.84
N LEU A 10 -37.45 39.00 -5.52
CA LEU A 10 -36.24 39.27 -6.33
C LEU A 10 -35.05 39.64 -5.42
N LEU A 11 -34.45 38.62 -4.82
CA LEU A 11 -33.06 38.67 -4.38
C LEU A 11 -32.23 37.93 -5.42
N SER A 12 -31.55 38.69 -6.26
CA SER A 12 -30.53 38.22 -7.20
C SER A 12 -29.31 37.76 -6.40
N ILE A 13 -29.18 36.45 -6.20
CA ILE A 13 -27.97 35.86 -5.63
C ILE A 13 -27.01 35.61 -6.79
N CYS A 14 -25.91 36.36 -6.82
CA CYS A 14 -24.79 36.09 -7.73
C CYS A 14 -24.19 34.73 -7.40
N SER A 15 -24.42 33.75 -8.26
CA SER A 15 -23.75 32.45 -8.23
C SER A 15 -22.26 32.63 -8.56
N PHE A 16 -21.42 32.81 -7.54
CA PHE A 16 -19.99 32.60 -7.69
C PHE A 16 -19.73 31.09 -7.64
N SER A 17 -19.68 30.46 -8.81
CA SER A 17 -19.14 29.12 -8.95
C SER A 17 -17.64 29.17 -8.66
N VAL A 18 -17.25 28.86 -7.43
CA VAL A 18 -15.86 28.54 -7.11
C VAL A 18 -15.54 27.21 -7.75
N ALA A 19 -14.81 27.23 -8.86
CA ALA A 19 -14.20 26.03 -9.43
C ALA A 19 -13.04 25.61 -8.51
N ALA A 20 -13.30 24.66 -7.61
CA ALA A 20 -12.24 23.95 -6.91
C ALA A 20 -11.45 23.15 -7.94
N LYS A 21 -10.20 23.57 -8.22
CA LYS A 21 -9.25 22.72 -8.95
C LYS A 21 -8.88 21.56 -8.03
N GLU A 22 -9.16 20.34 -8.46
CA GLU A 22 -8.67 19.13 -7.79
C GLU A 22 -7.14 19.10 -7.91
N VAL A 23 -6.44 19.19 -6.78
CA VAL A 23 -5.02 18.89 -6.72
C VAL A 23 -4.88 17.37 -6.82
N SER A 24 -4.46 16.89 -7.98
CA SER A 24 -4.13 15.47 -8.17
C SER A 24 -2.86 15.14 -7.38
N LEU A 25 -3.00 14.36 -6.31
CA LEU A 25 -1.92 13.86 -5.46
C LEU A 25 -1.27 12.59 -6.04
N ASP A 26 -1.16 12.51 -7.37
CA ASP A 26 -0.63 11.36 -8.10
C ASP A 26 0.89 11.22 -7.82
N GLY A 27 1.25 10.62 -6.68
CA GLY A 27 2.64 10.43 -6.25
C GLY A 27 2.93 10.75 -4.78
N TYR A 28 1.92 11.17 -4.02
CA TYR A 28 2.01 11.28 -2.56
C TYR A 28 1.26 10.11 -1.90
N PRO A 29 1.86 9.43 -0.91
CA PRO A 29 1.15 8.41 -0.16
C PRO A 29 -0.07 9.04 0.54
N SER A 30 -1.12 8.26 0.74
CA SER A 30 -2.20 8.64 1.63
C SER A 30 -1.64 8.88 3.05
N VAL A 31 -2.35 9.67 3.86
CA VAL A 31 -1.97 9.89 5.27
C VAL A 31 -1.84 8.55 6.00
N GLU A 32 -2.76 7.63 5.75
CA GLU A 32 -2.75 6.28 6.30
C GLU A 32 -1.48 5.51 5.89
N ALA A 33 -1.17 5.44 4.59
CA ALA A 33 0.02 4.75 4.12
C ALA A 33 1.30 5.34 4.74
N ALA A 34 1.38 6.67 4.87
CA ALA A 34 2.49 7.35 5.51
C ALA A 34 2.59 7.06 7.02
N MET A 35 1.47 6.85 7.71
CA MET A 35 1.45 6.43 9.12
C MET A 35 1.86 4.96 9.25
N ASP A 36 1.33 4.09 8.40
CA ASP A 36 1.66 2.66 8.37
C ASP A 36 3.17 2.45 8.25
N ALA A 37 3.83 3.13 7.30
CA ALA A 37 5.28 3.02 7.15
C ALA A 37 6.06 3.59 8.33
N ARG A 38 5.55 4.60 9.04
CA ARG A 38 6.23 5.15 10.23
C ARG A 38 6.11 4.24 11.45
N LEU A 39 5.05 3.46 11.52
CA LEU A 39 4.75 2.53 12.61
C LEU A 39 5.21 1.10 12.31
N ALA A 40 5.80 0.86 11.14
CA ALA A 40 6.29 -0.44 10.73
C ALA A 40 7.32 -0.99 11.71
N PRO A 41 7.26 -2.28 12.07
CA PRO A 41 8.29 -2.89 12.91
C PRO A 41 9.62 -3.08 12.18
N ILE A 42 9.62 -3.17 10.84
CA ILE A 42 10.80 -3.50 10.04
C ILE A 42 11.03 -2.47 8.94
N HIS A 43 12.14 -1.75 9.01
CA HIS A 43 12.57 -0.76 8.00
C HIS A 43 13.87 -1.14 7.27
N SER A 44 14.55 -2.20 7.70
CA SER A 44 15.86 -2.59 7.17
C SER A 44 16.09 -4.09 7.24
N LYS A 45 17.06 -4.57 6.46
CA LYS A 45 17.44 -5.98 6.44
C LYS A 45 17.93 -6.49 7.81
N SER A 46 18.72 -5.69 8.54
CA SER A 46 19.18 -6.06 9.87
C SER A 46 18.03 -6.16 10.89
N GLN A 47 17.04 -5.27 10.80
CA GLN A 47 15.83 -5.36 11.63
C GLN A 47 14.98 -6.57 11.27
N LEU A 48 14.87 -6.91 9.98
CA LEU A 48 14.19 -8.13 9.54
C LEU A 48 14.84 -9.38 10.13
N ASP A 49 16.17 -9.49 10.02
CA ASP A 49 16.90 -10.64 10.53
C ASP A 49 16.77 -10.74 12.06
N ALA A 50 16.85 -9.61 12.77
CA ALA A 50 16.62 -9.57 14.21
C ALA A 50 15.19 -9.94 14.59
N TYR A 51 14.19 -9.46 13.86
CA TYR A 51 12.78 -9.75 14.09
C TYR A 51 12.48 -11.24 13.93
N LEU A 52 12.96 -11.86 12.86
CA LEU A 52 12.75 -13.30 12.60
C LEU A 52 13.50 -14.19 13.59
N ALA A 53 14.65 -13.75 14.12
CA ALA A 53 15.38 -14.51 15.13
C ALA A 53 14.63 -14.63 16.47
N VAL A 54 13.74 -13.69 16.79
CA VAL A 54 13.03 -13.63 18.08
C VAL A 54 11.52 -13.83 17.96
N THR A 55 10.98 -13.91 16.75
CA THR A 55 9.54 -14.03 16.48
C THR A 55 9.25 -15.29 15.65
N PRO A 56 9.31 -16.49 16.26
CA PRO A 56 9.10 -17.76 15.55
C PRO A 56 7.68 -17.92 14.98
N ASP A 57 6.70 -17.23 15.55
CA ASP A 57 5.30 -17.22 15.09
C ASP A 57 4.99 -16.01 14.18
N SER A 58 6.01 -15.45 13.53
CA SER A 58 5.86 -14.33 12.58
C SER A 58 4.85 -14.66 11.46
N PRO A 59 4.01 -13.69 11.04
CA PRO A 59 3.12 -13.86 9.90
C PRO A 59 3.81 -14.35 8.62
N ILE A 60 5.10 -14.07 8.44
CA ILE A 60 5.83 -14.49 7.24
C ILE A 60 5.94 -16.02 7.10
N HIS A 61 5.82 -16.76 8.20
CA HIS A 61 5.93 -18.22 8.19
C HIS A 61 4.68 -18.91 7.61
N THR A 62 3.56 -18.20 7.47
CA THR A 62 2.33 -18.75 6.85
C THR A 62 2.51 -19.04 5.36
N MET A 63 3.48 -18.40 4.70
CA MET A 63 3.81 -18.62 3.28
C MET A 63 4.34 -20.04 2.99
N GLY A 64 4.88 -20.72 4.01
CA GLY A 64 5.69 -21.92 3.85
C GLY A 64 7.14 -21.61 3.44
N GLU A 65 8.06 -22.52 3.76
CA GLU A 65 9.50 -22.26 3.72
C GLU A 65 10.03 -21.81 2.34
N SER A 66 9.60 -22.49 1.26
CA SER A 66 10.08 -22.19 -0.09
C SER A 66 9.61 -20.82 -0.58
N LYS A 67 8.32 -20.49 -0.40
CA LYS A 67 7.76 -19.20 -0.81
C LYS A 67 8.32 -18.06 0.04
N MET A 68 8.44 -18.29 1.35
CA MET A 68 9.05 -17.35 2.28
C MET A 68 10.46 -16.99 1.83
N LYS A 69 11.29 -17.99 1.48
CA LYS A 69 12.64 -17.75 0.99
C LYS A 69 12.64 -16.86 -0.26
N SER A 70 11.87 -17.21 -1.29
CA SER A 70 11.79 -16.41 -2.53
C SER A 70 11.29 -14.99 -2.28
N PHE A 71 10.29 -14.82 -1.41
CA PHE A 71 9.77 -13.51 -1.04
C PHE A 71 10.82 -12.67 -0.31
N LEU A 72 11.51 -13.24 0.67
CA LEU A 72 12.57 -12.59 1.44
C LEU A 72 13.75 -12.16 0.55
N ASP A 73 14.12 -13.00 -0.42
CA ASP A 73 15.19 -12.71 -1.38
C ASP A 73 14.79 -11.57 -2.35
N SER A 74 13.50 -11.27 -2.51
CA SER A 74 13.00 -10.18 -3.36
C SER A 74 12.96 -8.79 -2.69
N LEU A 75 13.16 -8.72 -1.37
CA LEU A 75 13.01 -7.47 -0.62
C LEU A 75 14.17 -6.51 -0.90
N VAL A 76 13.84 -5.30 -1.34
CA VAL A 76 14.82 -4.21 -1.49
C VAL A 76 14.52 -3.12 -0.49
N PHE A 77 15.44 -2.93 0.46
CA PHE A 77 15.35 -1.87 1.46
C PHE A 77 16.01 -0.58 0.96
N SER A 78 15.34 0.53 1.20
CA SER A 78 15.83 1.90 1.02
C SER A 78 16.07 2.54 2.39
N PRO A 79 16.71 3.73 2.46
CA PRO A 79 16.81 4.48 3.71
C PRO A 79 15.45 4.85 4.34
N ALA A 80 14.36 4.82 3.58
CA ALA A 80 13.01 5.14 4.06
C ALA A 80 12.20 3.90 4.51
N GLY A 81 12.71 2.69 4.30
CA GLY A 81 11.99 1.43 4.54
C GLY A 81 11.98 0.51 3.32
N LEU A 82 11.05 -0.43 3.28
CA LEU A 82 10.94 -1.41 2.18
C LEU A 82 10.56 -0.69 0.87
N GLY A 83 11.52 -0.58 -0.04
CA GLY A 83 11.40 0.14 -1.31
C GLY A 83 10.76 -0.69 -2.43
N SER A 84 10.99 -2.00 -2.47
CA SER A 84 10.25 -2.91 -3.35
C SER A 84 10.28 -4.36 -2.88
N TYR A 85 9.37 -5.17 -3.43
CA TYR A 85 9.24 -6.59 -3.18
C TYR A 85 8.53 -7.28 -4.34
N SER A 86 8.65 -8.62 -4.44
CA SER A 86 7.87 -9.42 -5.38
C SER A 86 6.50 -9.78 -4.80
N VAL A 87 5.44 -9.64 -5.60
CA VAL A 87 4.08 -10.06 -5.22
C VAL A 87 3.80 -11.51 -5.59
N VAL A 88 4.64 -12.15 -6.40
CA VAL A 88 4.40 -13.50 -6.96
C VAL A 88 4.08 -14.52 -5.88
N GLU A 89 4.83 -14.51 -4.78
CA GLU A 89 4.65 -15.46 -3.70
C GLU A 89 3.42 -15.16 -2.81
N LEU A 90 2.88 -13.95 -2.92
CA LEU A 90 1.69 -13.49 -2.19
C LEU A 90 0.39 -13.79 -2.95
N GLU A 91 0.45 -14.06 -4.26
CA GLU A 91 -0.73 -14.38 -5.06
C GLU A 91 -1.39 -15.69 -4.58
N GLY A 92 -2.71 -15.70 -4.52
CA GLY A 92 -3.49 -16.87 -4.04
C GLY A 92 -3.58 -17.01 -2.53
N MET A 93 -2.77 -16.27 -1.75
CA MET A 93 -2.80 -16.33 -0.29
C MET A 93 -4.08 -15.71 0.29
N ALA A 94 -4.37 -16.06 1.55
CA ALA A 94 -5.48 -15.48 2.29
C ALA A 94 -5.26 -13.98 2.51
N SER A 95 -6.33 -13.21 2.40
CA SER A 95 -6.29 -11.75 2.44
C SER A 95 -5.72 -11.24 3.77
N SER A 96 -6.07 -11.89 4.88
CA SER A 96 -5.52 -11.56 6.20
C SER A 96 -4.03 -11.87 6.33
N ASP A 97 -3.54 -12.94 5.71
CA ASP A 97 -2.13 -13.31 5.76
C ASP A 97 -1.27 -12.31 4.99
N ILE A 98 -1.71 -11.95 3.78
CA ILE A 98 -1.06 -10.92 2.96
C ILE A 98 -1.00 -9.60 3.73
N TYR A 99 -2.12 -9.19 4.32
CA TYR A 99 -2.21 -7.96 5.10
C TYR A 99 -1.23 -7.98 6.29
N ALA A 100 -1.20 -9.08 7.05
CA ALA A 100 -0.32 -9.23 8.21
C ALA A 100 1.17 -9.25 7.83
N ILE A 101 1.53 -9.89 6.71
CA ILE A 101 2.91 -9.91 6.20
C ILE A 101 3.34 -8.52 5.78
N LEU A 102 2.53 -7.82 4.98
CA LEU A 102 2.87 -6.47 4.52
C LEU A 102 2.86 -5.43 5.65
N ALA A 103 2.07 -5.67 6.71
CA ALA A 103 2.07 -4.84 7.91
C ALA A 103 3.42 -4.84 8.64
N LEU A 104 4.23 -5.91 8.51
CA LEU A 104 5.59 -5.94 9.07
C LEU A 104 6.48 -4.83 8.49
N PHE A 105 6.15 -4.35 7.30
CA PHE A 105 6.91 -3.34 6.57
C PHE A 105 6.13 -2.02 6.40
N GLY A 106 4.94 -1.92 7.00
CA GLY A 106 4.06 -0.74 6.87
C GLY A 106 3.46 -0.57 5.47
N LEU A 107 3.29 -1.67 4.73
CA LEU A 107 2.75 -1.71 3.37
C LEU A 107 1.41 -2.45 3.29
N GLN A 108 0.70 -2.61 4.41
CA GLN A 108 -0.57 -3.37 4.47
C GLN A 108 -1.66 -2.84 3.52
N SER A 109 -1.66 -1.55 3.20
CA SER A 109 -2.57 -0.96 2.20
C SER A 109 -2.28 -1.43 0.77
N ASP A 110 -1.06 -1.88 0.48
CA ASP A 110 -0.69 -2.47 -0.81
C ASP A 110 -1.32 -3.85 -1.04
N ALA A 111 -1.83 -4.50 0.01
CA ALA A 111 -2.52 -5.79 -0.13
C ALA A 111 -3.69 -5.70 -1.14
N SER A 112 -4.33 -4.53 -1.24
CA SER A 112 -5.39 -4.24 -2.22
C SER A 112 -4.95 -4.47 -3.68
N SER A 113 -3.66 -4.37 -3.98
CA SER A 113 -3.13 -4.55 -5.33
C SER A 113 -2.82 -5.99 -5.71
N ILE A 114 -2.76 -6.90 -4.74
CA ILE A 114 -2.41 -8.29 -4.99
C ILE A 114 -3.62 -9.00 -5.60
N ALA A 115 -3.40 -9.64 -6.75
CA ALA A 115 -4.45 -10.36 -7.44
C ALA A 115 -4.76 -11.70 -6.75
N HIS A 116 -5.94 -12.24 -7.02
CA HIS A 116 -6.34 -13.60 -6.62
C HIS A 116 -6.24 -13.89 -5.12
N ARG A 117 -6.45 -12.89 -4.25
CA ARG A 117 -6.51 -13.12 -2.79
C ARG A 117 -7.67 -14.05 -2.46
N SER A 118 -7.44 -14.97 -1.54
CA SER A 118 -8.45 -15.91 -1.07
C SER A 118 -9.14 -15.40 0.20
N VAL A 119 -10.37 -15.87 0.39
CA VAL A 119 -11.19 -15.60 1.58
C VAL A 119 -11.57 -16.95 2.16
N ALA A 120 -10.95 -17.31 3.29
CA ALA A 120 -11.14 -18.60 3.95
C ALA A 120 -11.66 -18.46 5.38
N SER A 121 -11.60 -17.25 5.96
CA SER A 121 -11.94 -16.97 7.35
C SER A 121 -12.75 -15.68 7.51
N GLU A 122 -13.31 -15.48 8.71
CA GLU A 122 -13.96 -14.22 9.06
C GLU A 122 -12.97 -13.04 9.04
N ALA A 123 -11.72 -13.27 9.43
CA ALA A 123 -10.66 -12.26 9.36
C ALA A 123 -10.42 -11.78 7.93
N ASP A 124 -10.44 -12.70 6.96
CA ASP A 124 -10.33 -12.34 5.53
C ASP A 124 -11.49 -11.47 5.08
N HIS A 125 -12.71 -11.75 5.53
CA HIS A 125 -13.87 -10.92 5.20
C HIS A 125 -13.73 -9.48 5.72
N TYR A 126 -13.22 -9.30 6.94
CA TYR A 126 -12.94 -7.95 7.47
C TYR A 126 -11.86 -7.23 6.67
N VAL A 127 -10.78 -7.94 6.32
CA VAL A 127 -9.69 -7.38 5.53
C VAL A 127 -10.15 -7.01 4.13
N GLU A 128 -10.90 -7.88 3.44
CA GLU A 128 -11.45 -7.57 2.12
C GLU A 128 -12.44 -6.40 2.15
N GLY A 129 -13.22 -6.27 3.23
CA GLY A 129 -14.06 -5.09 3.46
C GLY A 129 -13.25 -3.79 3.53
N ARG A 130 -12.02 -3.84 4.06
CA ARG A 130 -11.08 -2.71 4.10
C ARG A 130 -10.39 -2.47 2.75
N LEU A 131 -9.90 -3.54 2.12
CA LEU A 131 -9.09 -3.44 0.90
C LEU A 131 -9.93 -3.04 -0.32
N GLY A 132 -11.22 -3.40 -0.33
CA GLY A 132 -12.09 -3.20 -1.48
C GLY A 132 -11.69 -4.07 -2.68
N ARG A 133 -12.21 -3.74 -3.87
CA ARG A 133 -11.89 -4.49 -5.09
C ARG A 133 -10.41 -4.39 -5.40
N ALA A 134 -9.78 -5.53 -5.69
CA ALA A 134 -8.40 -5.56 -6.11
C ALA A 134 -8.20 -4.66 -7.34
N GLN A 135 -7.30 -3.69 -7.23
CA GLN A 135 -6.90 -2.90 -8.40
C GLN A 135 -5.82 -3.70 -9.13
N PRO A 136 -6.09 -4.20 -10.35
CA PRO A 136 -5.14 -5.05 -11.06
C PRO A 136 -3.84 -4.26 -11.28
N VAL A 137 -2.71 -4.84 -10.87
CA VAL A 137 -1.39 -4.30 -11.20
C VAL A 137 -1.29 -4.30 -12.72
N THR A 138 -1.18 -3.11 -13.33
CA THR A 138 -0.93 -2.99 -14.77
C THR A 138 0.39 -3.70 -15.11
N ARG A 139 0.44 -4.40 -16.26
CA ARG A 139 1.48 -5.36 -16.71
C ARG A 139 2.95 -4.89 -16.72
N LEU A 140 3.25 -3.71 -16.21
CA LEU A 140 4.60 -3.19 -15.98
C LEU A 140 4.72 -2.86 -14.49
N SER A 141 4.95 -3.90 -13.70
CA SER A 141 5.27 -3.78 -12.29
C SER A 141 6.72 -3.30 -12.16
N GLN A 142 7.04 -2.43 -11.20
CA GLN A 142 8.37 -1.80 -11.09
C GLN A 142 9.12 -2.32 -9.86
N ALA A 143 10.43 -2.54 -9.92
CA ALA A 143 11.29 -2.78 -8.77
C ALA A 143 12.10 -1.53 -8.42
N CYS A 144 12.33 -1.31 -7.13
CA CYS A 144 13.25 -0.30 -6.65
C CYS A 144 14.67 -0.85 -6.74
N LEU A 145 15.58 -0.13 -7.40
CA LEU A 145 16.99 -0.46 -7.45
C LEU A 145 17.80 0.57 -6.67
N VAL A 146 18.65 0.10 -5.74
CA VAL A 146 19.52 0.96 -4.91
C VAL A 146 20.98 0.66 -5.27
N GLY A 147 21.57 1.51 -6.12
CA GLY A 147 22.95 1.33 -6.61
C GLY A 147 24.01 2.15 -5.84
N PRO A 148 25.27 1.68 -5.77
CA PRO A 148 26.39 2.46 -5.23
C PRO A 148 26.69 3.65 -6.14
N GLY A 149 26.72 4.86 -5.57
CA GLY A 149 27.14 6.08 -6.28
C GLY A 149 26.03 7.06 -6.67
N HIS A 150 24.75 6.72 -6.49
CA HIS A 150 23.65 7.64 -6.86
C HIS A 150 22.89 8.25 -5.68
N GLY A 151 23.01 7.75 -4.44
CA GLY A 151 22.26 8.30 -3.30
C GLY A 151 20.73 8.23 -3.45
N SER A 152 20.26 7.52 -4.46
CA SER A 152 19.00 7.73 -5.17
C SER A 152 18.51 6.40 -5.73
N GLY A 153 17.59 5.73 -5.05
CA GLY A 153 16.95 4.53 -5.61
C GLY A 153 15.99 4.89 -6.76
N TYR A 154 16.01 4.14 -7.87
CA TYR A 154 15.11 4.36 -9.01
C TYR A 154 14.19 3.14 -9.23
N CYS A 155 12.98 3.37 -9.73
CA CYS A 155 12.05 2.29 -10.09
C CYS A 155 12.28 1.86 -11.55
N GLU A 156 12.61 0.60 -11.79
CA GLU A 156 12.75 -0.01 -13.12
C GLU A 156 11.68 -1.08 -13.34
N PRO A 157 11.09 -1.25 -14.54
CA PRO A 157 10.14 -2.33 -14.79
C PRO A 157 10.79 -3.70 -14.53
N LEU A 158 10.22 -4.47 -13.59
CA LEU A 158 10.65 -5.85 -13.29
C LEU A 158 9.41 -6.70 -13.04
N GLU A 159 9.35 -7.85 -13.71
CA GLU A 159 8.21 -8.77 -13.64
C GLU A 159 7.93 -9.20 -12.19
N GLY A 160 6.65 -9.15 -11.81
CA GLY A 160 6.20 -9.53 -10.47
C GLY A 160 6.62 -8.58 -9.35
N SER A 161 7.36 -7.51 -9.63
CA SER A 161 7.91 -6.60 -8.61
C SER A 161 7.06 -5.36 -8.39
N ARG A 162 6.89 -4.95 -7.14
CA ARG A 162 6.17 -3.73 -6.78
C ARG A 162 7.10 -2.70 -6.14
N CYS A 163 7.14 -1.51 -6.72
CA CYS A 163 7.88 -0.36 -6.20
C CYS A 163 6.96 0.36 -5.22
N SER A 164 7.35 0.40 -3.95
CA SER A 164 6.59 1.12 -2.94
C SER A 164 6.88 2.62 -3.07
N TYR A 165 6.00 3.44 -2.50
CA TYR A 165 6.23 4.88 -2.44
C TYR A 165 7.44 5.27 -1.56
N LEU A 166 7.97 4.32 -0.78
CA LEU A 166 9.19 4.46 0.01
C LEU A 166 10.45 4.34 -0.87
N CYS A 167 10.33 3.92 -2.13
CA CYS A 167 11.37 4.08 -3.13
C CYS A 167 11.50 5.57 -3.52
N LYS A 168 11.98 6.41 -2.60
CA LYS A 168 12.32 7.80 -2.85
C LYS A 168 13.79 8.06 -2.58
N VAL A 169 14.46 8.42 -3.67
CA VAL A 169 15.63 9.29 -3.72
C VAL A 169 15.38 10.53 -2.86
N ARG A 170 16.22 10.81 -1.86
CA ARG A 170 16.37 12.21 -1.44
C ARG A 170 17.12 12.91 -2.57
N ARG A 171 16.46 13.87 -3.24
CA ARG A 171 17.16 14.85 -4.09
C ARG A 171 18.10 15.68 -3.24
#